data_AF-A0A699RKF6-F1
#
_entry.id   AF-A0A699RKF6-F1
#
_cell.length_a   1.000
_cell.length_b   1.000
_cell.length_c   1.000
_cell.angle_alpha   90.00
_cell.angle_beta   90.00
_cell.angle_gamma   90.00
#
_symmetry.space_group_name_H-M   'P 1'
#
loop_
_entity.id
_entity.type
_entity.pdbx_description
1 polymer ?
#
loop_
_entity_poly.entity_id
_entity_poly.type
_entity_poly.pdbx_seq_one_letter_code
_entity_poly.pdbx_strand_id
1 'polypeptide(L)'
;MCKDCRVFPREACSSQHRLLALDTMFKSVQYKRERSVALRILWKNLNGDATKAFRARVAKGVFTQVDVLSASAADSVWNILATTIKEAVRDSLGVAIGTSKTHMARKESWWLCKEVQSKVTVKQA
;
A
#
# COMPACT_ATOMS: atom_id res chain seq x y z
N MET A 1 26.05 12.72 -0.32
CA MET A 1 27.38 12.20 0.08
C MET A 1 27.15 11.19 1.18
N CYS A 2 27.59 9.95 1.00
CA CYS A 2 27.40 8.86 1.95
C CYS A 2 28.36 9.04 3.14
N LYS A 3 27.83 8.95 4.37
CA LYS A 3 28.58 9.08 5.62
C LYS A 3 29.03 7.73 6.18
N ASP A 4 28.18 6.71 6.10
CA ASP A 4 28.48 5.34 6.54
C ASP A 4 27.72 4.33 5.65
N CYS A 5 28.34 3.19 5.39
CA CYS A 5 27.81 2.13 4.54
C CYS A 5 28.23 0.77 5.10
N ARG A 6 27.26 -0.06 5.52
CA ARG A 6 27.52 -1.38 6.12
C ARG A 6 26.65 -2.45 5.49
N VAL A 7 27.28 -3.54 5.06
CA VAL A 7 26.59 -4.74 4.59
C VAL A 7 26.53 -5.73 5.74
N PHE A 8 25.34 -6.18 6.11
CA PHE A 8 25.19 -7.20 7.14
C PHE A 8 25.48 -8.59 6.57
N PRO A 9 26.23 -9.43 7.31
CA PRO A 9 26.49 -10.79 6.90
C PRO A 9 25.20 -11.62 6.94
N ARG A 10 25.19 -12.71 6.17
CA ARG A 10 23.99 -13.52 5.93
C ARG A 10 23.48 -14.22 7.20
N GLU A 11 24.35 -14.44 8.19
CA GLU A 11 23.94 -15.11 9.44
C GLU A 11 22.85 -14.35 10.22
N ALA A 12 22.67 -13.05 9.96
CA ALA A 12 21.64 -12.22 10.60
C ALA A 12 20.28 -12.21 9.87
N CYS A 13 20.14 -12.82 8.69
CA CYS A 13 18.93 -12.73 7.87
C CYS A 13 18.64 -14.01 7.07
N SER A 14 17.42 -14.54 7.14
CA SER A 14 17.01 -15.73 6.35
C SER A 14 16.81 -15.47 4.84
N SER A 15 16.93 -14.22 4.39
CA SER A 15 16.80 -13.85 2.98
C SER A 15 18.02 -14.24 2.15
N GLN A 16 17.81 -14.50 0.85
CA GLN A 16 18.92 -14.69 -0.10
C GLN A 16 19.74 -13.41 -0.31
N HIS A 17 19.13 -12.24 -0.08
CA HIS A 17 19.79 -10.94 -0.21
C HIS A 17 20.47 -10.49 1.09
N ARG A 18 21.59 -9.77 0.95
CA ARG A 18 22.30 -9.12 2.07
C ARG A 18 21.70 -7.73 2.32
N LEU A 19 21.47 -7.40 3.58
CA LEU A 19 20.99 -6.08 3.97
C LEU A 19 22.12 -5.05 3.91
N LEU A 20 21.82 -3.85 3.42
CA LEU A 20 22.72 -2.70 3.38
C LEU A 20 22.14 -1.58 4.24
N ALA A 21 22.88 -1.15 5.26
CA ALA A 21 22.62 0.11 5.94
C ALA A 21 23.46 1.21 5.29
N LEU A 22 22.81 2.29 4.88
CA LEU A 22 23.44 3.44 4.24
C LEU A 22 23.01 4.71 4.98
N ASP A 23 23.95 5.42 5.58
CA ASP A 23 23.74 6.78 6.10
C ASP A 23 24.11 7.79 5.02
N THR A 24 23.11 8.48 4.49
CA THR A 24 23.31 9.51 3.48
C THR A 24 22.27 10.61 3.62
N MET A 25 22.71 11.85 3.40
CA MET A 25 21.82 13.01 3.42
C MET A 25 21.20 13.18 2.04
N PHE A 26 19.89 12.96 1.95
CA PHE A 26 19.10 13.35 0.79
C PHE A 26 18.38 14.67 1.08
N LYS A 27 18.49 15.65 0.17
CA LYS A 27 17.56 16.76 0.15
C LYS A 27 16.22 16.20 -0.30
N SER A 28 15.29 16.03 0.64
CA SER A 28 13.90 15.70 0.34
C SER A 28 13.29 16.86 -0.43
N VAL A 29 13.34 16.82 -1.76
CA VAL A 29 12.44 17.63 -2.57
C VAL A 29 11.07 16.98 -2.39
N GLN A 30 10.29 17.49 -1.43
CA GLN A 30 8.88 17.18 -1.34
C GLN A 30 8.24 17.75 -2.60
N TYR A 31 8.23 16.97 -3.69
CA TYR A 31 7.25 17.19 -4.73
C TYR A 31 5.91 17.13 -4.03
N LYS A 32 5.21 18.27 -3.96
CA LYS A 32 3.76 18.30 -3.80
C LYS A 32 3.22 17.53 -4.99
N ARG A 33 3.28 16.19 -4.94
CA ARG A 33 2.33 15.38 -5.69
C ARG A 33 1.00 15.87 -5.17
N GLU A 34 0.27 16.55 -6.03
CA GLU A 34 -1.15 16.73 -5.89
C GLU A 34 -1.68 15.33 -5.58
N ARG A 35 -1.96 15.11 -4.29
CA ARG A 35 -2.33 13.79 -3.82
C ARG A 35 -3.76 13.64 -4.30
N SER A 36 -3.92 13.12 -5.52
CA SER A 36 -5.13 12.40 -5.86
C SER A 36 -5.37 11.49 -4.66
N VAL A 37 -6.56 11.61 -4.08
CA VAL A 37 -7.01 10.77 -2.97
C VAL A 37 -7.04 9.37 -3.53
N ALA A 38 -5.88 8.72 -3.53
CA ALA A 38 -5.71 7.41 -4.10
C ALA A 38 -6.55 6.52 -3.19
N LEU A 39 -7.64 6.02 -3.75
CA LEU A 39 -8.52 5.05 -3.12
C LEU A 39 -7.63 3.91 -2.65
N ARG A 40 -7.35 3.85 -1.35
CA ARG A 40 -6.57 2.76 -0.78
C ARG A 40 -7.54 1.62 -0.58
N ILE A 41 -7.54 0.70 -1.55
CA ILE A 41 -8.28 -0.55 -1.41
C ILE A 41 -7.73 -1.26 -0.16
N LEU A 42 -8.57 -1.40 0.85
CA LEU A 42 -8.22 -2.07 2.10
C LEU A 42 -8.30 -3.59 1.90
N TRP A 43 -7.36 -4.14 1.13
CA TRP A 43 -7.28 -5.58 0.83
C TRP A 43 -7.27 -6.46 2.08
N LYS A 44 -6.78 -5.94 3.22
CA LYS A 44 -6.82 -6.62 4.52
C LYS A 44 -8.23 -6.98 5.00
N ASN A 45 -9.25 -6.28 4.50
CA ASN A 45 -10.66 -6.53 4.84
C ASN A 45 -11.34 -7.54 3.90
N LEU A 46 -10.62 -8.05 2.89
CA LEU A 46 -11.13 -9.09 1.99
C LEU A 46 -11.05 -10.46 2.67
N ASN A 47 -11.95 -10.70 3.62
CA ASN A 47 -12.05 -11.96 4.34
C ASN A 47 -13.52 -12.36 4.54
N GLY A 48 -13.76 -13.64 4.87
CA GLY A 48 -15.09 -14.17 5.19
C GLY A 48 -16.17 -13.79 4.17
N ASP A 49 -17.25 -13.18 4.67
CA ASP A 49 -18.41 -12.81 3.87
C ASP A 49 -18.14 -11.68 2.86
N ALA A 50 -17.19 -10.79 3.14
CA ALA A 50 -16.77 -9.74 2.21
C ALA A 50 -16.16 -10.32 0.92
N THR A 51 -15.48 -11.47 1.01
CA THR A 51 -14.91 -12.16 -0.15
C THR A 51 -15.99 -12.75 -1.05
N LYS A 52 -17.02 -13.35 -0.46
CA LYS A 52 -18.16 -13.91 -1.21
C LYS A 52 -18.94 -12.80 -1.92
N ALA A 53 -19.24 -11.71 -1.19
CA ALA A 53 -19.93 -10.56 -1.74
C ALA A 53 -19.12 -9.91 -2.89
N PHE A 54 -17.81 -9.74 -2.71
CA PHE A 54 -16.93 -9.22 -3.75
C PHE A 54 -16.96 -10.09 -5.01
N ARG A 55 -16.76 -11.41 -4.88
CA ARG A 55 -16.76 -12.34 -6.02
C ARG A 55 -18.09 -12.30 -6.78
N ALA A 56 -19.21 -12.30 -6.06
CA ALA A 56 -20.54 -12.22 -6.67
C ALA A 56 -20.73 -10.91 -7.44
N ARG A 57 -20.26 -9.78 -6.92
CA ARG A 57 -20.35 -8.49 -7.61
C ARG A 57 -19.45 -8.39 -8.83
N VAL A 58 -18.22 -8.90 -8.77
CA VAL A 58 -17.34 -8.97 -9.95
C VAL A 58 -17.98 -9.83 -11.04
N ALA A 59 -18.45 -11.03 -10.70
CA ALA A 59 -19.10 -11.92 -11.66
C ALA A 59 -20.31 -11.25 -12.31
N LYS A 60 -21.17 -10.60 -11.51
CA LYS A 60 -22.32 -9.85 -12.03
C LYS A 60 -21.90 -8.70 -12.95
N GLY A 61 -20.93 -7.87 -12.54
CA GLY A 61 -20.47 -6.72 -13.32
C GLY A 61 -19.81 -7.09 -14.64
N VAL A 62 -19.06 -8.21 -14.65
CA VAL A 62 -18.49 -8.76 -15.88
C VAL A 62 -19.61 -9.31 -16.76
N PHE A 63 -20.55 -10.09 -16.20
CA PHE A 63 -21.66 -10.67 -16.94
C PHE A 63 -22.52 -9.60 -17.66
N THR A 64 -22.79 -8.48 -17.00
CA THR A 64 -23.54 -7.36 -17.59
C THR A 64 -22.83 -6.66 -18.75
N GLN A 65 -21.52 -6.89 -18.91
CA GLN A 65 -20.70 -6.25 -19.93
C GLN A 65 -20.13 -7.25 -20.95
N VAL A 66 -20.54 -8.52 -20.93
CA VAL A 66 -20.01 -9.58 -21.80
C VAL A 66 -20.12 -9.22 -23.28
N ASP A 67 -21.26 -8.67 -23.70
CA ASP A 67 -21.47 -8.28 -25.10
C ASP A 67 -20.50 -7.17 -25.51
N VAL A 68 -20.31 -6.16 -24.65
CA VAL A 68 -19.36 -5.07 -24.87
C VAL A 68 -17.92 -5.57 -24.87
N LEU A 69 -17.58 -6.49 -23.98
CA LEU A 69 -16.24 -7.08 -23.88
C LEU A 69 -15.90 -7.91 -25.12
N SER A 70 -16.86 -8.65 -25.68
CA SER A 70 -16.66 -9.49 -26.87
C SER A 70 -16.39 -8.69 -28.14
N ALA A 71 -16.91 -7.46 -28.22
CA ALA A 71 -16.74 -6.56 -29.36
C ALA A 71 -15.59 -5.56 -29.19
N SER A 72 -14.93 -5.55 -28.04
CA SER A 72 -13.92 -4.54 -27.68
C SER A 72 -12.49 -4.99 -27.98
N ALA A 73 -11.63 -4.03 -28.31
CA ALA A 73 -10.18 -4.26 -28.38
C ALA A 73 -9.60 -4.67 -27.01
N ALA A 74 -8.49 -5.39 -27.01
CA ALA A 74 -7.89 -5.96 -25.79
C ALA A 74 -7.61 -4.91 -24.70
N ASP A 75 -7.08 -3.73 -25.06
CA ASP A 75 -6.83 -2.65 -24.09
C ASP A 75 -8.12 -2.13 -23.46
N SER A 76 -9.19 -2.01 -24.25
CA SER A 76 -10.51 -1.61 -23.78
C SER A 76 -11.11 -2.66 -22.84
N VAL A 77 -10.96 -3.94 -23.17
CA VAL A 77 -11.37 -5.07 -22.31
C VAL A 77 -10.69 -4.99 -20.94
N TRP A 78 -9.38 -4.77 -20.91
CA TRP A 78 -8.64 -4.61 -19.66
C TRP A 78 -9.10 -3.42 -18.84
N ASN A 79 -9.35 -2.29 -19.49
CA ASN A 79 -9.86 -1.10 -18.82
C ASN A 79 -11.24 -1.33 -18.21
N ILE A 80 -12.16 -1.96 -18.96
CA ILE A 80 -13.50 -2.31 -18.51
C ILE A 80 -13.46 -3.29 -17.33
N LEU A 81 -12.58 -4.30 -17.39
CA LEU A 81 -12.43 -5.25 -16.29
C LEU A 81 -11.85 -4.57 -15.05
N ALA A 82 -10.85 -3.70 -15.22
CA ALA A 82 -10.23 -2.96 -14.14
C ALA A 82 -11.21 -1.98 -13.47
N THR A 83 -12.08 -1.31 -14.23
CA THR A 83 -13.14 -0.45 -13.66
C THR A 83 -14.15 -1.30 -12.90
N THR A 84 -14.65 -2.37 -13.50
CA THR A 84 -15.61 -3.30 -12.88
C THR A 84 -15.09 -3.84 -11.53
N ILE A 85 -13.81 -4.23 -11.48
CA ILE A 85 -13.18 -4.71 -10.23
C ILE A 85 -13.11 -3.58 -9.19
N LYS A 86 -12.71 -2.36 -9.59
CA LYS A 86 -12.64 -1.21 -8.67
C LYS A 86 -14.01 -0.85 -8.10
N GLU A 87 -15.07 -0.94 -8.90
CA GLU A 87 -16.44 -0.70 -8.44
C GLU A 87 -16.92 -1.80 -7.49
N ALA A 88 -16.68 -3.07 -7.84
CA ALA A 88 -17.02 -4.19 -6.96
C ALA A 88 -16.29 -4.09 -5.61
N VAL A 89 -15.02 -3.67 -5.61
CA VAL A 89 -14.25 -3.38 -4.39
C VAL A 89 -14.90 -2.24 -3.60
N ARG A 90 -15.21 -1.11 -4.26
CA ARG A 90 -15.85 0.05 -3.63
C ARG A 90 -17.14 -0.36 -2.92
N ASP A 91 -17.95 -1.16 -3.58
CA ASP A 91 -19.26 -1.53 -3.06
C ASP A 91 -19.16 -2.59 -1.95
N SER A 92 -18.16 -3.48 -2.00
CA SER A 92 -18.03 -4.61 -1.05
C SER A 92 -17.18 -4.29 0.17
N LEU A 93 -16.11 -3.51 0.01
CA LEU A 93 -15.16 -3.15 1.06
C LEU A 93 -15.32 -1.70 1.54
N GLY A 94 -16.12 -0.89 0.85
CA GLY A 94 -16.25 0.54 1.08
C GLY A 94 -15.05 1.35 0.55
N VAL A 95 -15.17 2.67 0.64
CA VAL A 95 -14.06 3.60 0.33
C VAL A 95 -13.48 4.12 1.63
N ALA A 96 -12.26 3.71 1.95
CA ALA A 96 -11.45 4.48 2.90
C ALA A 96 -10.85 5.67 2.15
N ILE A 97 -11.47 6.85 2.29
CA ILE A 97 -10.81 8.11 2.00
C ILE A 97 -9.65 8.19 2.99
N GLY A 98 -8.42 8.03 2.51
CA GLY A 98 -7.24 8.21 3.34
C GLY A 98 -7.31 9.61 3.94
N THR A 99 -7.57 9.69 5.24
CA THR A 99 -7.72 10.95 5.95
C THR A 99 -6.49 11.82 5.68
N SER A 100 -6.74 13.02 5.19
CA SER A 100 -5.73 14.02 4.89
C SER A 100 -4.93 14.34 6.15
N LYS A 101 -3.67 13.89 6.22
CA LYS A 101 -2.60 14.27 7.17
C LYS A 101 -2.86 14.30 8.69
N THR A 102 -4.08 14.34 9.21
CA THR A 102 -4.36 14.42 10.64
C THR A 102 -4.10 13.08 11.34
N HIS A 103 -3.97 11.98 10.58
CA HIS A 103 -3.62 10.66 11.10
C HIS A 103 -2.12 10.30 10.96
N MET A 104 -1.23 11.29 10.72
CA MET A 104 0.22 11.09 10.95
C MET A 104 0.58 11.04 12.46
N ALA A 105 -0.40 11.16 13.35
CA ALA A 105 -0.20 10.99 14.79
C ALA A 105 -0.14 9.52 15.23
N ARG A 106 -0.48 8.54 14.38
CA ARG A 106 -0.24 7.13 14.69
C ARG A 106 1.11 6.71 14.10
N LYS A 107 2.18 7.09 14.81
CA LYS A 107 3.51 6.49 14.71
C LYS A 107 3.40 5.00 15.11
N GLU A 108 2.96 4.15 14.19
CA GLU A 108 2.81 2.69 14.42
C GLU A 108 4.14 1.94 14.29
N SER A 109 5.23 2.62 13.95
CA SER A 109 6.56 2.05 13.97
C SER A 109 7.05 1.89 15.42
N TRP A 110 7.28 0.65 15.86
CA TRP A 110 7.76 0.30 17.21
C TRP A 110 8.96 1.17 17.67
N TRP A 111 9.90 1.49 16.78
CA TRP A 111 11.08 2.31 17.09
C TRP A 111 10.78 3.80 17.38
N LEU A 112 9.58 4.27 17.02
CA LEU A 112 9.11 5.64 17.24
C LEU A 112 8.31 5.78 18.56
N CYS A 113 8.17 4.69 19.33
CA CYS A 113 7.57 4.71 20.66
C CYS A 113 8.43 5.52 21.64
N LYS A 114 7.78 6.31 22.50
CA LYS A 114 8.44 7.15 23.52
C LYS A 114 9.39 6.34 24.41
N GLU A 115 9.04 5.08 24.73
CA GLU A 115 9.87 4.20 25.54
C GLU A 115 11.18 3.80 24.82
N VAL A 116 11.10 3.55 23.51
CA VAL A 116 12.31 3.22 22.73
C VAL A 116 13.18 4.46 22.59
N GLN A 117 12.58 5.62 22.35
CA GLN A 117 13.32 6.89 22.25
C GLN A 117 14.01 7.26 23.57
N SER A 118 13.35 7.08 24.71
CA SER A 118 13.96 7.38 26.03
C SER A 118 15.15 6.49 26.34
N LYS A 119 15.07 5.20 26.00
CA LYS A 119 16.19 4.26 26.17
C LYS A 119 17.35 4.57 25.22
N VAL A 120 17.07 5.09 24.02
CA VAL A 120 18.13 5.51 23.08
C VAL A 120 18.83 6.77 23.56
N THR A 121 18.09 7.79 24.06
CA THR A 121 18.72 9.02 24.58
C THR A 121 19.58 8.77 25.81
N VAL A 122 19.17 7.86 26.71
CA VAL A 122 19.99 7.47 27.87
C VAL A 122 21.29 6.79 27.47
N LYS A 123 21.31 6.05 26.35
CA LYS A 123 22.54 5.40 25.84
C LYS A 123 23.45 6.32 25.02
N GLN A 124 22.96 7.49 24.63
CA GLN A 124 23.72 8.48 23.86
C GLN A 124 24.31 9.58 24.74
N ALA A 125 23.98 9.60 26.04
CA ALA A 125 24.63 10.38 27.08
C ALA A 125 25.77 9.56 27.71
#